data_AF-A0A918RGU5-F1
#
_entry.id   AF-A0A918RGU5-F1
#
_cell.length_a   1.000
_cell.length_b   1.000
_cell.length_c   1.000
_cell.angle_alpha   90.00
_cell.angle_beta   90.00
_cell.angle_gamma   90.00
#
_symmetry.space_group_name_H-M   'P 1'
#
loop_
_entity.id
_entity.type
_entity.pdbx_description
1 polymer ?
#
loop_
_entity_poly.entity_id
_entity_poly.type
_entity_poly.pdbx_seq_one_letter_code
_entity_poly.pdbx_strand_id
1 'polypeptide(L)'
;MSTETYLSGIKSNVERNISDDLSILWSDDANVQNWNALTPDEIQKLVEETFELLNDAIDKNLLETLPFNYLKSINSNLNNFNSQFQTVKGLAPNQLRNQHHNPLNQINSVNSNIRNSGLFALLRLSPDIPENNRLIQEQLENINERKSEIDKLAKQVRTLMSPAVADRLSTAFSKRKSEIFKQKIGWLILVLLSIIVAMYYTANVSELIAEMINPSEKTENIIESNTIGIIWVLRLLILFPIYFVVFFAIKQYSKERKLEEIYAHKSAIAETLPSYPELLTEKSVGDKITTDAATVIFSPAEKDIEKKSSSKNYKIEDIKELLDIASRMTKGAE
;
A
#
# COMPACT_ATOMS: atom_id res chain seq x y z
N MET A 1 40.96 34.25 -1.54
CA MET A 1 41.01 33.41 -2.76
C MET A 1 39.59 33.03 -3.14
N SER A 2 39.20 33.23 -4.39
CA SER A 2 37.89 32.84 -4.93
C SER A 2 37.85 31.34 -5.27
N THR A 3 36.65 30.80 -5.47
CA THR A 3 36.43 29.42 -5.94
C THR A 3 37.17 29.15 -7.26
N GLU A 4 37.14 30.10 -8.20
CA GLU A 4 37.86 30.02 -9.48
C GLU A 4 39.38 29.88 -9.30
N THR A 5 39.96 30.54 -8.28
CA THR A 5 41.40 30.42 -8.01
C THR A 5 41.76 28.98 -7.63
N TYR A 6 40.92 28.31 -6.84
CA TYR A 6 41.17 26.93 -6.44
C TYR A 6 40.91 25.94 -7.57
N LEU A 7 39.88 26.16 -8.40
CA LEU A 7 39.62 25.34 -9.59
C LEU A 7 40.80 25.37 -10.57
N SER A 8 41.28 26.58 -10.89
CA SER A 8 42.45 26.77 -11.75
C SER A 8 43.72 26.16 -11.15
N GLY A 9 43.93 26.33 -9.84
CA GLY A 9 45.05 25.71 -9.12
C GLY A 9 45.02 24.19 -9.13
N ILE A 10 43.84 23.57 -8.94
CA ILE A 10 43.67 22.11 -9.02
C ILE A 10 43.99 21.63 -10.43
N LYS A 11 43.41 22.28 -11.45
CA LYS A 11 43.64 21.93 -12.86
C LYS A 11 45.13 21.96 -13.22
N SER A 12 45.81 23.06 -12.90
CA SER A 12 47.26 23.20 -13.18
C SER A 12 48.12 22.16 -12.45
N ASN A 13 47.78 21.83 -11.21
CA ASN A 13 48.51 20.81 -10.45
C ASN A 13 48.27 19.40 -11.00
N VAL A 14 47.05 19.06 -11.39
CA VAL A 14 46.71 17.74 -11.97
C VAL A 14 47.39 17.57 -13.33
N GLU A 15 47.31 18.57 -14.21
CA GLU A 15 48.00 18.56 -15.50
C GLU A 15 49.51 18.33 -15.35
N ARG A 16 50.14 19.03 -14.40
CA ARG A 16 51.57 18.83 -14.09
C ARG A 16 51.85 17.39 -13.65
N ASN A 17 51.07 16.87 -12.71
CA ASN A 17 51.37 15.61 -12.05
C ASN A 17 51.10 14.39 -12.93
N ILE A 18 50.15 14.48 -13.86
CA ILE A 18 49.93 13.45 -14.88
C ILE A 18 51.09 13.43 -15.89
N SER A 19 51.72 14.58 -16.15
CA SER A 19 52.87 14.67 -17.07
C SER A 19 54.22 14.32 -16.45
N ASP A 20 54.31 14.28 -15.11
CA ASP A 20 55.54 14.02 -14.39
C ASP A 20 55.73 12.50 -14.14
N ASP A 21 56.99 12.04 -14.14
CA ASP A 21 57.31 10.67 -13.72
C ASP A 21 57.21 10.55 -12.19
N LEU A 22 56.15 9.88 -11.72
CA LEU A 22 55.86 9.68 -10.31
C LEU A 22 56.40 8.33 -9.77
N SER A 23 57.08 7.53 -10.60
CA SER A 23 57.50 6.15 -10.27
C SER A 23 58.35 6.01 -9.02
N ILE A 24 59.11 7.06 -8.68
CA ILE A 24 59.90 7.13 -7.44
C ILE A 24 59.04 6.97 -6.17
N LEU A 25 57.73 7.22 -6.22
CA LEU A 25 56.84 7.06 -5.07
C LEU A 25 56.52 5.61 -4.73
N TRP A 26 56.71 4.67 -5.65
CA TRP A 26 56.45 3.24 -5.48
C TRP A 26 57.65 2.39 -5.91
N SER A 27 58.85 2.81 -5.50
CA SER A 27 60.07 2.05 -5.79
C SER A 27 60.12 0.72 -5.01
N ASP A 28 60.47 -0.37 -5.70
CA ASP A 28 60.68 -1.72 -5.14
C ASP A 28 62.13 -1.96 -4.65
N ASP A 29 62.88 -0.89 -4.34
CA ASP A 29 64.25 -1.03 -3.82
C ASP A 29 64.22 -1.55 -2.37
N ALA A 30 65.12 -2.47 -2.04
CA ALA A 30 65.18 -3.12 -0.72
C ALA A 30 65.38 -2.14 0.46
N ASN A 31 65.87 -0.92 0.22
CA ASN A 31 66.03 0.11 1.25
C ASN A 31 64.78 0.98 1.45
N VAL A 32 63.73 0.79 0.65
CA VAL A 32 62.49 1.55 0.71
C VAL A 32 61.54 0.92 1.73
N GLN A 33 60.97 1.75 2.60
CA GLN A 33 60.01 1.29 3.61
C GLN A 33 58.59 1.39 3.07
N ASN A 34 57.83 0.30 3.13
CA ASN A 34 56.42 0.28 2.75
C ASN A 34 55.63 1.34 3.52
N TRP A 35 54.91 2.19 2.79
CA TRP A 35 54.02 3.18 3.36
C TRP A 35 52.67 2.51 3.72
N ASN A 36 52.24 2.64 4.97
CA ASN A 36 50.96 2.07 5.48
C ASN A 36 50.77 0.56 5.23
N ALA A 37 51.86 -0.20 5.20
CA ALA A 37 51.86 -1.64 4.87
C ALA A 37 51.31 -1.97 3.47
N LEU A 38 51.25 -0.99 2.57
CA LEU A 38 50.92 -1.20 1.16
C LEU A 38 52.15 -1.65 0.37
N THR A 39 51.91 -2.48 -0.64
CA THR A 39 52.89 -2.87 -1.64
C THR A 39 53.13 -1.75 -2.66
N PRO A 40 54.27 -1.75 -3.39
CA PRO A 40 54.52 -0.79 -4.47
C PRO A 40 53.36 -0.71 -5.49
N ASP A 41 52.80 -1.85 -5.90
CA ASP A 41 51.68 -1.92 -6.84
C ASP A 41 50.41 -1.24 -6.29
N GLU A 42 50.12 -1.41 -5.00
CA GLU A 42 48.98 -0.77 -4.35
C GLU A 42 49.16 0.75 -4.22
N ILE A 43 50.40 1.20 -3.99
CA ILE A 43 50.76 2.62 -3.96
C ILE A 43 50.61 3.22 -5.36
N GLN A 44 51.13 2.55 -6.38
CA GLN A 44 50.98 2.96 -7.78
C GLN A 44 49.50 3.15 -8.12
N LYS A 45 48.68 2.12 -7.87
CA LYS A 45 47.25 2.16 -8.13
C LYS A 45 46.56 3.30 -7.40
N LEU A 46 46.87 3.53 -6.13
CA LEU A 46 46.31 4.64 -5.36
C LEU A 46 46.64 6.00 -6.00
N VAL A 47 47.89 6.22 -6.39
CA VAL A 47 48.35 7.50 -6.96
C VAL A 47 47.72 7.72 -8.33
N GLU A 48 47.80 6.74 -9.22
CA GLU A 48 47.24 6.81 -10.57
C GLU A 48 45.72 7.01 -10.54
N GLU A 49 44.97 6.19 -9.78
CA GLU A 49 43.52 6.32 -9.68
C GLU A 49 43.11 7.69 -9.11
N THR A 50 43.87 8.25 -8.18
CA THR A 50 43.58 9.57 -7.59
C THR A 50 43.68 10.67 -8.65
N PHE A 51 44.73 10.66 -9.46
CA PHE A 51 44.91 11.65 -10.52
C PHE A 51 43.96 11.43 -11.69
N GLU A 52 43.67 10.18 -12.08
CA GLU A 52 42.62 9.87 -13.06
C GLU A 52 41.26 10.42 -12.62
N LEU A 53 40.85 10.17 -11.37
CA LEU A 53 39.59 10.67 -10.84
C LEU A 53 39.51 12.20 -10.83
N LEU A 54 40.61 12.88 -10.51
CA LEU A 54 40.66 14.34 -10.58
C LEU A 54 40.60 14.84 -12.03
N ASN A 55 41.29 14.16 -12.95
CA ASN A 55 41.25 14.51 -14.37
C ASN A 55 39.83 14.36 -14.94
N ASP A 56 39.18 13.23 -14.66
CA ASP A 56 37.79 12.99 -15.06
C ASP A 56 36.84 14.03 -14.45
N ALA A 57 37.10 14.47 -13.21
CA ALA A 57 36.32 15.52 -12.56
C ALA A 57 36.50 16.89 -13.22
N ILE A 58 37.71 17.20 -13.69
CA ILE A 58 38.03 18.42 -14.43
C ILE A 58 37.32 18.36 -15.79
N ASP A 59 37.48 17.28 -16.54
CA ASP A 59 36.91 17.13 -17.88
C ASP A 59 35.39 17.22 -17.88
N LYS A 60 34.74 16.69 -16.83
CA LYS A 60 33.28 16.74 -16.65
C LYS A 60 32.79 17.99 -15.92
N ASN A 61 33.66 18.96 -15.60
CA ASN A 61 33.37 20.16 -14.81
C ASN A 61 32.70 19.87 -13.45
N LEU A 62 32.91 18.68 -12.88
CA LEU A 62 32.30 18.28 -11.61
C LEU A 62 32.93 18.98 -10.41
N LEU A 63 34.15 19.49 -10.55
CA LEU A 63 34.80 20.26 -9.48
C LEU A 63 34.03 21.54 -9.12
N GLU A 64 33.30 22.15 -10.07
CA GLU A 64 32.49 23.35 -9.80
C GLU A 64 31.33 23.08 -8.82
N THR A 65 30.89 21.82 -8.74
CA THR A 65 29.81 21.39 -7.84
C THR A 65 30.29 21.20 -6.40
N LEU A 66 31.61 21.19 -6.17
CA LEU A 66 32.17 20.93 -4.86
C LEU A 66 32.05 22.14 -3.92
N PRO A 67 31.67 21.92 -2.65
CA PRO A 67 31.76 22.94 -1.63
C PRO A 67 33.17 23.54 -1.51
N PHE A 68 33.24 24.85 -1.23
CA PHE A 68 34.49 25.61 -1.19
C PHE A 68 35.58 24.99 -0.29
N ASN A 69 35.21 24.39 0.84
CA ASN A 69 36.14 23.72 1.75
C ASN A 69 36.83 22.52 1.10
N TYR A 70 36.14 21.74 0.28
CA TYR A 70 36.76 20.61 -0.45
C TYR A 70 37.73 21.13 -1.51
N LEU A 71 37.34 22.14 -2.29
CA LEU A 71 38.21 22.76 -3.29
C LEU A 71 39.49 23.32 -2.66
N LYS A 72 39.35 24.06 -1.56
CA LYS A 72 40.50 24.58 -0.81
C LYS A 72 41.42 23.46 -0.30
N SER A 73 40.85 22.40 0.28
CA SER A 73 41.62 21.27 0.83
C SER A 73 42.35 20.49 -0.26
N ILE A 74 41.67 20.16 -1.36
CA ILE A 74 42.26 19.45 -2.49
C ILE A 74 43.42 20.28 -3.07
N ASN A 75 43.18 21.57 -3.35
CA ASN A 75 44.23 22.44 -3.88
C ASN A 75 45.43 22.56 -2.93
N SER A 76 45.19 22.72 -1.62
CA SER A 76 46.27 22.82 -0.63
C SER A 76 47.11 21.53 -0.58
N ASN A 77 46.46 20.37 -0.57
CA ASN A 77 47.15 19.09 -0.53
C ASN A 77 47.93 18.83 -1.83
N LEU A 78 47.41 19.24 -2.99
CA LEU A 78 48.14 19.16 -4.27
C LEU A 78 49.37 20.07 -4.31
N ASN A 79 49.26 21.31 -3.79
CA ASN A 79 50.42 22.20 -3.68
C ASN A 79 51.49 21.63 -2.74
N ASN A 80 51.07 21.10 -1.59
CA ASN A 80 51.96 20.47 -0.62
C ASN A 80 52.61 19.20 -1.19
N PHE A 81 51.83 18.37 -1.89
CA PHE A 81 52.32 17.20 -2.62
C PHE A 81 53.42 17.63 -3.57
N ASN A 82 53.17 18.64 -4.41
CA ASN A 82 54.15 19.10 -5.39
C ASN A 82 55.43 19.60 -4.74
N SER A 83 55.33 20.40 -3.67
CA SER A 83 56.51 20.87 -2.93
C SER A 83 57.33 19.73 -2.34
N GLN A 84 56.67 18.71 -1.78
CA GLN A 84 57.34 17.57 -1.17
C GLN A 84 57.88 16.61 -2.24
N PHE A 85 57.15 16.44 -3.33
CA PHE A 85 57.54 15.58 -4.45
C PHE A 85 58.83 16.08 -5.11
N GLN A 86 59.01 17.39 -5.28
CA GLN A 86 60.26 17.94 -5.84
C GLN A 86 61.50 17.55 -5.01
N THR A 87 61.37 17.39 -3.69
CA THR A 87 62.49 16.97 -2.83
C THR A 87 62.86 15.50 -2.98
N VAL A 88 61.94 14.65 -3.43
CA VAL A 88 62.18 13.21 -3.63
C VAL A 88 62.45 12.85 -5.09
N LYS A 89 61.97 13.65 -6.06
CA LYS A 89 62.11 13.41 -7.50
C LYS A 89 63.56 13.24 -7.96
N GLY A 90 64.51 13.91 -7.31
CA GLY A 90 65.93 13.84 -7.63
C GLY A 90 66.72 12.78 -6.87
N LEU A 91 66.08 12.01 -5.98
CA LEU A 91 66.77 10.99 -5.19
C LEU A 91 66.92 9.69 -5.98
N ALA A 92 68.04 9.01 -5.77
CA ALA A 92 68.16 7.63 -6.22
C ALA A 92 67.25 6.71 -5.37
N PRO A 93 66.68 5.63 -5.93
CA PRO A 93 65.82 4.68 -5.21
C PRO A 93 66.39 4.22 -3.85
N ASN A 94 67.68 3.91 -3.81
CA ASN A 94 68.40 3.50 -2.61
C ASN A 94 68.54 4.60 -1.54
N GLN A 95 68.25 5.88 -1.84
CA GLN A 95 68.26 7.01 -0.91
C GLN A 95 66.86 7.36 -0.38
N LEU A 96 65.81 6.78 -0.99
CA LEU A 96 64.43 7.16 -0.76
C LEU A 96 63.94 6.81 0.65
N ARG A 97 64.32 5.64 1.20
CA ARG A 97 63.93 5.15 2.53
C ARG A 97 62.44 5.40 2.84
N ASN A 98 62.11 6.41 3.64
CA ASN A 98 60.74 6.83 3.99
C ASN A 98 60.37 8.24 3.49
N GLN A 99 61.20 8.88 2.67
CA GLN A 99 61.00 10.27 2.21
C GLN A 99 59.76 10.41 1.31
N HIS A 100 59.37 9.35 0.60
CA HIS A 100 58.15 9.29 -0.22
C HIS A 100 56.85 9.27 0.61
N HIS A 101 56.90 8.99 1.92
CA HIS A 101 55.70 8.91 2.76
C HIS A 101 54.96 10.24 2.86
N ASN A 102 55.69 11.36 2.90
CA ASN A 102 55.11 12.69 3.01
C ASN A 102 54.28 13.06 1.76
N PRO A 103 54.82 12.97 0.53
CA PRO A 103 54.01 13.08 -0.69
C PRO A 103 52.80 12.14 -0.71
N LEU A 104 52.98 10.86 -0.34
CA LEU A 104 51.88 9.89 -0.33
C LEU A 104 50.76 10.25 0.65
N ASN A 105 51.10 10.80 1.83
CA ASN A 105 50.11 11.31 2.78
C ASN A 105 49.25 12.44 2.18
N GLN A 106 49.84 13.30 1.34
CA GLN A 106 49.08 14.35 0.63
C GLN A 106 48.13 13.74 -0.40
N ILE A 107 48.60 12.76 -1.20
CA ILE A 107 47.75 12.05 -2.18
C ILE A 107 46.61 11.31 -1.49
N ASN A 108 46.89 10.64 -0.38
CA ASN A 108 45.85 9.95 0.38
C ASN A 108 44.80 10.92 0.94
N SER A 109 45.23 12.10 1.36
CA SER A 109 44.33 13.17 1.79
C SER A 109 43.47 13.67 0.63
N VAL A 110 44.02 13.80 -0.58
CA VAL A 110 43.28 14.14 -1.80
C VAL A 110 42.24 13.05 -2.11
N ASN A 111 42.64 11.78 -2.17
CA ASN A 111 41.75 10.65 -2.40
C ASN A 111 40.61 10.59 -1.37
N SER A 112 40.92 10.83 -0.10
CA SER A 112 39.93 10.90 0.98
C SER A 112 38.93 12.04 0.74
N ASN A 113 39.39 13.21 0.28
CA ASN A 113 38.49 14.32 -0.08
C ASN A 113 37.61 13.99 -1.29
N ILE A 114 38.14 13.32 -2.33
CA ILE A 114 37.37 12.87 -3.49
C ILE A 114 36.26 11.88 -3.09
N ARG A 115 36.57 10.94 -2.19
CA ARG A 115 35.61 9.97 -1.68
C ARG A 115 34.53 10.62 -0.81
N ASN A 116 34.95 11.48 0.14
CA ASN A 116 34.03 12.12 1.09
C ASN A 116 33.17 13.23 0.46
N SER A 117 33.62 13.82 -0.65
CA SER A 117 32.85 14.83 -1.39
C SER A 117 31.74 14.24 -2.25
N GLY A 118 31.67 12.92 -2.42
CA GLY A 118 30.73 12.25 -3.32
C GLY A 118 31.17 12.24 -4.79
N LEU A 119 32.29 12.89 -5.13
CA LEU A 119 32.85 12.92 -6.49
C LEU A 119 33.19 11.52 -7.00
N PHE A 120 33.71 10.64 -6.13
CA PHE A 120 33.94 9.24 -6.47
C PHE A 120 32.66 8.53 -6.95
N ALA A 121 31.52 8.78 -6.30
CA ALA A 121 30.25 8.18 -6.69
C ALA A 121 29.73 8.76 -8.02
N LEU A 122 29.89 10.06 -8.23
CA LEU A 122 29.53 10.70 -9.49
C LEU A 122 30.39 10.22 -10.67
N LEU A 123 31.64 9.81 -10.43
CA LEU A 123 32.54 9.38 -11.50
C LEU A 123 32.50 7.88 -11.78
N ARG A 124 32.51 7.05 -10.73
CA ARG A 124 32.63 5.59 -10.85
C ARG A 124 31.29 4.85 -10.70
N LEU A 125 30.30 5.44 -10.03
CA LEU A 125 28.97 4.84 -9.83
C LEU A 125 27.88 5.42 -10.76
N SER A 126 28.14 6.53 -11.47
CA SER A 126 27.19 7.15 -12.43
C SER A 126 27.27 6.76 -13.92
N PRO A 127 27.87 5.65 -14.40
CA PRO A 127 27.80 5.30 -15.83
C PRO A 127 26.38 5.06 -16.40
N ASP A 128 25.32 5.00 -15.59
CA ASP A 128 23.94 4.66 -16.01
C ASP A 128 22.99 5.86 -16.24
N ILE A 129 23.51 7.09 -16.38
CA ILE A 129 22.66 8.29 -16.57
C ILE A 129 21.80 8.27 -17.85
N PRO A 130 22.26 7.80 -19.02
CA PRO A 130 21.43 7.80 -20.23
C PRO A 130 20.22 6.87 -20.14
N GLU A 131 20.41 5.66 -19.59
CA GLU A 131 19.34 4.67 -19.45
C GLU A 131 18.38 5.07 -18.33
N ASN A 132 18.87 5.56 -17.19
CA ASN A 132 17.99 6.06 -16.14
C ASN A 132 17.21 7.32 -16.57
N ASN A 133 17.81 8.23 -17.36
CA ASN A 133 17.07 9.34 -17.93
C ASN A 133 16.04 8.88 -18.96
N ARG A 134 16.36 7.87 -19.78
CA ARG A 134 15.40 7.25 -20.72
C ARG A 134 14.25 6.60 -19.97
N LEU A 135 14.53 5.81 -18.94
CA LEU A 135 13.52 5.18 -18.09
C LEU A 135 12.69 6.23 -17.35
N ILE A 136 13.30 7.29 -16.81
CA ILE A 136 12.56 8.38 -16.16
C ILE A 136 11.69 9.12 -17.17
N GLN A 137 12.17 9.40 -18.38
CA GLN A 137 11.38 10.03 -19.44
C GLN A 137 10.23 9.13 -19.90
N GLU A 138 10.48 7.84 -20.09
CA GLU A 138 9.47 6.84 -20.44
C GLU A 138 8.42 6.71 -19.32
N GLN A 139 8.83 6.70 -18.05
CA GLN A 139 7.91 6.71 -16.91
C GLN A 139 7.13 8.04 -16.84
N LEU A 140 7.76 9.18 -17.11
CA LEU A 140 7.12 10.49 -17.10
C LEU A 140 6.11 10.63 -18.25
N GLU A 141 6.43 10.11 -19.43
CA GLU A 141 5.53 10.03 -20.58
C GLU A 141 4.35 9.11 -20.27
N ASN A 142 4.59 7.90 -19.75
CA ASN A 142 3.53 7.00 -19.27
C ASN A 142 2.65 7.64 -18.19
N ILE A 143 3.23 8.40 -17.26
CA ILE A 143 2.47 9.12 -16.21
C ILE A 143 1.62 10.24 -16.83
N ASN A 144 2.17 10.99 -17.78
CA ASN A 144 1.45 12.06 -18.47
C ASN A 144 0.31 11.52 -19.34
N GLU A 145 0.52 10.40 -20.04
CA GLU A 145 -0.51 9.68 -20.78
C GLU A 145 -1.63 9.19 -19.85
N ARG A 146 -1.28 8.49 -18.76
CA ARG A 146 -2.25 8.04 -17.76
C ARG A 146 -3.02 9.19 -17.12
N LYS A 147 -2.35 10.32 -16.86
CA LYS A 147 -3.01 11.54 -16.36
C LYS A 147 -4.00 12.09 -17.40
N SER A 148 -3.63 12.12 -18.68
CA SER A 148 -4.52 12.51 -19.77
C SER A 148 -5.73 11.57 -19.90
N GLU A 149 -5.52 10.26 -19.75
CA GLU A 149 -6.59 9.26 -19.73
C GLU A 149 -7.54 9.47 -18.55
N ILE A 150 -7.02 9.72 -17.35
CA ILE A 150 -7.82 10.05 -16.16
C ILE A 150 -8.65 11.31 -16.39
N ASP A 151 -8.06 12.37 -16.96
CA ASP A 151 -8.78 13.60 -17.28
C ASP A 151 -9.90 13.37 -18.31
N LYS A 152 -9.65 12.53 -19.33
CA LYS A 152 -10.66 12.15 -20.34
C LYS A 152 -11.79 11.34 -19.71
N LEU A 153 -11.46 10.34 -18.88
CA LEU A 153 -12.44 9.52 -18.17
C LEU A 153 -13.28 10.37 -17.23
N ALA A 154 -12.67 11.25 -16.46
CA ALA A 154 -13.38 12.17 -15.57
C ALA A 154 -14.33 13.09 -16.36
N LYS A 155 -13.89 13.62 -17.51
CA LYS A 155 -14.74 14.41 -18.40
C LYS A 155 -15.89 13.60 -18.97
N GLN A 156 -15.66 12.35 -19.38
CA GLN A 156 -16.71 11.43 -19.85
C GLN A 156 -17.72 11.14 -18.75
N VAL A 157 -17.26 10.85 -17.53
CA VAL A 157 -18.13 10.62 -16.36
C VAL A 157 -18.97 11.87 -16.09
N ARG A 158 -18.38 13.07 -16.04
CA ARG A 158 -19.12 14.34 -15.87
C ARG A 158 -20.15 14.57 -16.98
N THR A 159 -19.80 14.24 -18.23
CA THR A 159 -20.73 14.37 -19.36
C THR A 159 -21.90 13.39 -19.26
N LEU A 160 -21.62 12.14 -18.92
CA LEU A 160 -22.62 11.10 -18.68
C LEU A 160 -23.45 11.38 -17.41
N MET A 161 -22.89 12.11 -16.46
CA MET A 161 -23.51 12.58 -15.22
C MET A 161 -23.95 14.05 -15.30
N SER A 162 -24.30 14.52 -16.50
CA SER A 162 -24.94 15.83 -16.64
C SER A 162 -26.12 15.96 -15.67
N PRO A 163 -26.45 17.18 -15.20
CA PRO A 163 -27.55 17.40 -14.24
C PRO A 163 -28.86 16.68 -14.63
N ALA A 164 -29.17 16.62 -15.92
CA ALA A 164 -30.34 15.92 -16.44
C ALA A 164 -30.30 14.39 -16.26
N VAL A 165 -29.13 13.75 -16.31
CA VAL A 165 -28.98 12.31 -16.03
C VAL A 165 -28.94 12.06 -14.53
N ALA A 166 -28.28 12.91 -13.75
CA ALA A 166 -28.26 12.85 -12.30
C ALA A 166 -29.67 12.95 -11.70
N ASP A 167 -30.50 13.87 -12.19
CA ASP A 167 -31.90 14.01 -11.78
C ASP A 167 -32.74 12.77 -12.11
N ARG A 168 -32.59 12.22 -13.32
CA ARG A 168 -33.30 10.99 -13.73
C ARG A 168 -32.87 9.79 -12.89
N LEU A 169 -31.58 9.69 -12.59
CA LEU A 169 -31.00 8.60 -11.82
C LEU A 169 -31.39 8.68 -10.34
N SER A 170 -31.35 9.88 -9.75
CA SER A 170 -31.87 10.14 -8.40
C SER A 170 -33.37 9.82 -8.33
N THR A 171 -34.16 10.26 -9.31
CA THR A 171 -35.60 9.94 -9.38
C THR A 171 -35.85 8.43 -9.50
N ALA A 172 -35.07 7.72 -10.32
CA ALA A 172 -35.18 6.27 -10.46
C ALA A 172 -34.82 5.54 -9.15
N PHE A 173 -33.77 5.95 -8.45
CA PHE A 173 -33.39 5.39 -7.15
C PHE A 173 -34.41 5.73 -6.05
N SER A 174 -34.93 6.95 -6.03
CA SER A 174 -35.98 7.38 -5.10
C SER A 174 -37.28 6.61 -5.33
N LYS A 175 -37.66 6.40 -6.60
CA LYS A 175 -38.81 5.55 -6.96
C LYS A 175 -38.58 4.10 -6.50
N ARG A 176 -37.40 3.52 -6.76
CA ARG A 176 -37.07 2.16 -6.33
C ARG A 176 -37.06 2.01 -4.81
N LYS A 177 -36.52 3.00 -4.09
CA LYS A 177 -36.58 3.08 -2.62
C LYS A 177 -38.03 3.06 -2.13
N SER A 178 -38.92 3.82 -2.76
CA SER A 178 -40.35 3.85 -2.42
C SER A 178 -41.06 2.52 -2.68
N GLU A 179 -40.74 1.84 -3.78
CA GLU A 179 -41.22 0.48 -4.05
C GLU A 179 -40.75 -0.53 -2.99
N ILE A 180 -39.47 -0.47 -2.62
CA ILE A 180 -38.89 -1.33 -1.57
C ILE A 180 -39.51 -1.00 -0.21
N PHE A 181 -39.80 0.27 0.09
CA PHE A 181 -40.50 0.66 1.31
C PHE A 181 -41.89 -0.01 1.40
N LYS A 182 -42.63 -0.06 0.29
CA LYS A 182 -43.92 -0.76 0.22
C LYS A 182 -43.77 -2.28 0.41
N GLN A 183 -42.70 -2.87 -0.14
CA GLN A 183 -42.41 -4.29 0.05
C GLN A 183 -42.01 -4.59 1.51
N LYS A 184 -41.16 -3.75 2.11
CA LYS A 184 -40.76 -3.82 3.52
C LYS A 184 -41.96 -3.77 4.46
N ILE A 185 -42.90 -2.83 4.25
CA ILE A 185 -44.10 -2.76 5.10
C ILE A 185 -44.99 -4.00 4.91
N GLY A 186 -45.08 -4.53 3.69
CA GLY A 186 -45.75 -5.81 3.41
C GLY A 186 -45.14 -6.97 4.20
N TRP A 187 -43.81 -7.09 4.21
CA TRP A 187 -43.11 -8.11 5.01
C TRP A 187 -43.26 -7.89 6.51
N LEU A 188 -43.29 -6.64 6.99
CA LEU A 188 -43.54 -6.33 8.40
C LEU A 188 -44.94 -6.81 8.82
N ILE A 189 -45.96 -6.50 8.03
CA ILE A 189 -47.33 -6.96 8.29
C ILE A 189 -47.38 -8.49 8.27
N LEU A 190 -46.69 -9.13 7.31
CA LEU A 190 -46.62 -10.59 7.24
C LEU A 190 -45.94 -11.20 8.47
N VAL A 191 -44.87 -10.59 9.00
CA VAL A 191 -44.24 -11.01 10.26
C VAL A 191 -45.26 -10.92 11.41
N LEU A 192 -45.95 -9.79 11.57
CA LEU A 192 -46.95 -9.62 12.63
C LEU A 192 -48.08 -10.66 12.53
N LEU A 193 -48.63 -10.87 11.33
CA LEU A 193 -49.65 -11.89 11.09
C LEU A 193 -49.13 -13.30 11.38
N SER A 194 -47.92 -13.63 10.95
CA SER A 194 -47.32 -14.94 11.18
C SER A 194 -47.08 -15.22 12.66
N ILE A 195 -46.75 -14.20 13.47
CA ILE A 195 -46.61 -14.31 14.92
C ILE A 195 -47.97 -14.55 15.58
N ILE A 196 -49.02 -13.84 15.16
CA ILE A 196 -50.39 -14.05 15.66
C ILE A 196 -50.88 -15.46 15.35
N VAL A 197 -50.68 -15.91 14.10
CA VAL A 197 -51.00 -17.27 13.67
C VAL A 197 -50.21 -18.29 14.46
N ALA A 198 -48.90 -18.10 14.65
CA ALA A 198 -48.07 -18.99 15.45
C ALA A 198 -48.57 -19.10 16.90
N MET A 199 -48.95 -17.98 17.53
CA MET A 199 -49.52 -17.99 18.88
C MET A 199 -50.84 -18.75 18.94
N TYR A 200 -51.75 -18.52 17.98
CA TYR A 200 -53.03 -19.21 17.89
C TYR A 200 -52.86 -20.73 17.71
N TYR A 201 -52.02 -21.16 16.76
CA TYR A 201 -51.75 -22.59 16.55
C TYR A 201 -51.02 -23.22 17.74
N THR A 202 -50.11 -22.50 18.38
CA THR A 202 -49.40 -23.01 19.57
C THR A 202 -50.35 -23.31 20.72
N ALA A 203 -51.43 -22.53 20.87
CA ALA A 203 -52.48 -22.78 21.85
C ALA A 203 -53.35 -24.00 21.49
N ASN A 204 -53.85 -24.07 20.25
CA ASN A 204 -54.81 -25.10 19.83
C ASN A 204 -54.20 -26.45 19.45
N VAL A 205 -52.91 -26.49 19.09
CA VAL A 205 -52.22 -27.74 18.69
C VAL A 205 -52.22 -28.79 19.82
N SER A 206 -52.21 -28.35 21.08
CA SER A 206 -52.22 -29.28 22.22
C SER A 206 -53.55 -30.04 22.33
N GLU A 207 -54.67 -29.38 22.03
CA GLU A 207 -56.00 -29.99 22.02
C GLU A 207 -56.17 -30.91 20.81
N LEU A 208 -55.71 -30.47 19.63
CA LEU A 208 -55.77 -31.26 18.39
C LEU A 208 -54.95 -32.56 18.49
N ILE A 209 -53.73 -32.49 19.06
CA ILE A 209 -52.90 -33.68 19.28
C ILE A 209 -53.55 -34.61 20.32
N ALA A 210 -54.15 -34.07 21.39
CA ALA A 210 -54.83 -34.87 22.40
C ALA A 210 -56.05 -35.60 21.84
N GLU A 211 -56.83 -34.94 20.97
CA GLU A 211 -58.00 -35.52 20.29
C GLU A 211 -57.60 -36.59 19.25
N MET A 212 -56.48 -36.39 18.54
CA MET A 212 -55.97 -37.33 17.55
C MET A 212 -55.37 -38.60 18.17
N ILE A 213 -54.87 -38.52 19.41
CA ILE A 213 -54.29 -39.65 20.15
C ILE A 213 -55.38 -40.46 20.87
N ASN A 214 -56.49 -39.86 21.31
CA ASN A 214 -57.58 -40.55 22.01
C ASN A 214 -58.98 -40.18 21.45
N PRO A 215 -59.48 -40.88 20.41
CA PRO A 215 -60.77 -40.54 19.79
C PRO A 215 -62.01 -41.08 20.54
N SER A 216 -61.87 -41.72 21.71
CA SER A 216 -63.02 -42.28 22.44
C SER A 216 -62.85 -42.29 23.96
N GLU A 217 -63.86 -41.69 24.61
CA GLU A 217 -64.24 -41.71 26.03
C GLU A 217 -63.25 -41.24 27.12
N LYS A 218 -63.64 -40.12 27.73
CA LYS A 218 -63.52 -39.73 29.15
C LYS A 218 -62.32 -40.29 29.94
N THR A 219 -61.38 -39.38 30.15
CA THR A 219 -60.51 -39.22 31.33
C THR A 219 -60.59 -40.32 32.39
N GLU A 220 -59.54 -41.13 32.53
CA GLU A 220 -58.82 -41.26 33.80
C GLU A 220 -57.51 -42.05 33.63
N ASN A 221 -56.40 -41.39 33.96
CA ASN A 221 -55.18 -42.00 34.49
C ASN A 221 -54.34 -42.95 33.61
N ILE A 222 -53.75 -42.47 32.50
CA ILE A 222 -52.42 -42.95 32.08
C ILE A 222 -51.64 -41.78 31.47
N ILE A 223 -51.02 -40.95 32.31
CA ILE A 223 -49.88 -40.13 31.89
C ILE A 223 -48.64 -40.98 32.13
N GLU A 224 -48.40 -41.93 31.23
CA GLU A 224 -47.06 -42.51 31.07
C GLU A 224 -46.13 -41.40 30.58
N SER A 225 -44.96 -41.24 31.22
CA SER A 225 -43.95 -40.22 30.87
C SER A 225 -43.55 -40.25 29.40
N ASN A 226 -43.64 -41.42 28.75
CA ASN A 226 -43.36 -41.61 27.32
C ASN A 226 -44.37 -40.91 26.40
N THR A 227 -45.64 -40.76 26.80
CA THR A 227 -46.67 -40.11 25.99
C THR A 227 -46.51 -38.59 25.95
N ILE A 228 -46.06 -37.99 27.05
CA ILE A 228 -45.75 -36.55 27.10
C ILE A 228 -44.62 -36.22 26.11
N GLY A 229 -43.56 -37.04 26.06
CA GLY A 229 -42.45 -36.85 25.12
C GLY A 229 -42.89 -36.87 23.65
N ILE A 230 -43.76 -37.82 23.29
CA ILE A 230 -44.30 -37.96 21.92
C ILE A 230 -45.16 -36.73 21.55
N ILE A 231 -45.99 -36.22 22.46
CA ILE A 231 -46.80 -35.02 22.24
C ILE A 231 -45.92 -33.79 21.98
N TRP A 232 -44.81 -33.63 22.72
CA TRP A 232 -43.87 -32.52 22.50
C TRP A 232 -43.14 -32.60 21.15
N VAL A 233 -42.72 -33.80 20.75
CA VAL A 233 -42.05 -34.01 19.46
C VAL A 233 -43.01 -33.74 18.30
N LEU A 234 -44.26 -34.24 18.39
CA LEU A 234 -45.28 -34.01 17.36
C LEU A 234 -45.68 -32.53 17.26
N ARG A 235 -45.76 -31.84 18.41
CA ARG A 235 -45.98 -30.39 18.47
C ARG A 235 -44.88 -29.61 17.77
N LEU A 236 -43.61 -29.95 18.02
CA LEU A 236 -42.48 -29.30 17.36
C LEU A 236 -42.52 -29.53 15.84
N LEU A 237 -42.84 -30.74 15.40
CA LEU A 237 -42.87 -31.11 13.99
C LEU A 237 -44.01 -30.39 13.23
N ILE A 238 -45.20 -30.26 13.85
CA ILE A 238 -46.34 -29.53 13.28
C ILE A 238 -46.10 -28.01 13.28
N LEU A 239 -45.47 -27.46 14.32
CA LEU A 239 -45.21 -26.03 14.41
C LEU A 239 -43.96 -25.58 13.62
N PHE A 240 -43.07 -26.51 13.26
CA PHE A 240 -41.82 -26.20 12.56
C PHE A 240 -42.03 -25.38 11.26
N PRO A 241 -42.96 -25.75 10.35
CA PRO A 241 -43.23 -24.95 9.15
C PRO A 241 -43.70 -23.53 9.47
N ILE A 242 -44.47 -23.35 10.55
CA ILE A 242 -44.99 -22.04 10.96
C ILE A 242 -43.85 -21.16 11.46
N TYR A 243 -43.00 -21.69 12.34
CA TYR A 243 -41.81 -20.97 12.81
C TYR A 243 -40.80 -20.70 11.70
N PHE A 244 -40.68 -21.61 10.72
CA PHE A 244 -39.87 -21.38 9.52
C PHE A 244 -40.38 -20.18 8.72
N VAL A 245 -41.70 -20.05 8.52
CA VAL A 245 -42.30 -18.89 7.83
C VAL A 245 -42.02 -17.59 8.59
N VAL A 246 -42.14 -17.60 9.92
CA VAL A 246 -41.80 -16.43 10.75
C VAL A 246 -40.32 -16.04 10.57
N PHE A 247 -39.41 -17.01 10.68
CA PHE A 247 -37.98 -16.79 10.50
C PHE A 247 -37.65 -16.26 9.09
N PHE A 248 -38.24 -16.86 8.05
CA PHE A 248 -38.08 -16.45 6.67
C PHE A 248 -38.57 -15.02 6.45
N ALA A 249 -39.74 -14.67 6.99
CA ALA A 249 -40.31 -13.34 6.89
C ALA A 249 -39.44 -12.27 7.57
N ILE A 250 -38.87 -12.58 8.75
CA ILE A 250 -37.92 -11.69 9.46
C ILE A 250 -36.64 -11.49 8.63
N LYS A 251 -36.12 -12.57 8.04
CA LYS A 251 -34.93 -12.51 7.18
C LYS A 251 -35.19 -11.66 5.94
N GLN A 252 -36.35 -11.84 5.30
CA GLN A 252 -36.73 -11.06 4.12
C GLN A 252 -36.95 -9.58 4.46
N TYR A 253 -37.65 -9.27 5.55
CA TYR A 253 -37.79 -7.90 6.05
C TYR A 253 -36.43 -7.21 6.26
N SER A 254 -35.49 -7.93 6.87
CA SER A 254 -34.13 -7.44 7.11
C SER A 254 -33.35 -7.20 5.82
N LYS A 255 -33.56 -8.04 4.80
CA LYS A 255 -33.00 -7.86 3.44
C LYS A 255 -33.57 -6.61 2.78
N GLU A 256 -34.89 -6.44 2.79
CA GLU A 256 -35.54 -5.26 2.19
C GLU A 256 -35.13 -3.95 2.86
N ARG A 257 -35.00 -3.93 4.20
CA ARG A 257 -34.51 -2.74 4.92
C ARG A 257 -33.10 -2.34 4.51
N LYS A 258 -32.20 -3.31 4.32
CA LYS A 258 -30.83 -3.04 3.83
C LYS A 258 -30.84 -2.51 2.40
N LEU A 259 -31.69 -3.08 1.53
CA LEU A 259 -31.84 -2.58 0.17
C LEU A 259 -32.34 -1.12 0.17
N GLU A 260 -33.30 -0.78 1.01
CA GLU A 260 -33.79 0.59 1.16
C GLU A 260 -32.66 1.57 1.53
N GLU A 261 -31.79 1.21 2.47
CA GLU A 261 -30.64 2.01 2.89
C GLU A 261 -29.65 2.23 1.74
N ILE A 262 -29.33 1.17 0.98
CA ILE A 262 -28.43 1.25 -0.18
C ILE A 262 -29.00 2.18 -1.25
N TYR A 263 -30.29 2.04 -1.58
CA TYR A 263 -30.93 2.90 -2.58
C TYR A 263 -31.11 4.35 -2.09
N ALA A 264 -31.33 4.56 -0.80
CA ALA A 264 -31.34 5.90 -0.21
C ALA A 264 -29.97 6.58 -0.31
N HIS A 265 -28.90 5.85 -0.01
CA HIS A 265 -27.53 6.32 -0.16
C HIS A 265 -27.18 6.64 -1.62
N LYS A 266 -27.51 5.75 -2.56
CA LYS A 266 -27.32 5.97 -4.00
C LYS A 266 -28.09 7.19 -4.51
N SER A 267 -29.31 7.43 -4.03
CA SER A 267 -30.12 8.60 -4.39
C SER A 267 -29.48 9.90 -3.90
N ALA A 268 -29.02 9.94 -2.64
CA ALA A 268 -28.39 11.14 -2.07
C ALA A 268 -27.07 11.49 -2.77
N ILE A 269 -26.27 10.47 -3.14
CA ILE A 269 -25.05 10.69 -3.93
C ILE A 269 -25.42 11.22 -5.31
N ALA A 270 -26.36 10.59 -6.02
CA ALA A 270 -26.75 11.02 -7.37
C ALA A 270 -27.25 12.47 -7.41
N GLU A 271 -27.98 12.92 -6.38
CA GLU A 271 -28.47 14.29 -6.27
C GLU A 271 -27.36 15.32 -6.03
N THR A 272 -26.34 14.96 -5.25
CA THR A 272 -25.28 15.90 -4.86
C THR A 272 -24.08 15.90 -5.81
N LEU A 273 -23.92 14.85 -6.60
CA LEU A 273 -22.76 14.61 -7.46
C LEU A 273 -22.52 15.68 -8.54
N PRO A 274 -23.52 16.31 -9.18
CA PRO A 274 -23.29 17.40 -10.13
C PRO A 274 -22.64 18.64 -9.49
N SER A 275 -22.93 18.92 -8.21
CA SER A 275 -22.49 20.14 -7.53
C SER A 275 -21.14 20.00 -6.81
N TYR A 276 -20.76 18.78 -6.39
CA TYR A 276 -19.53 18.54 -5.64
C TYR A 276 -18.23 18.98 -6.35
N PRO A 277 -18.03 18.72 -7.67
CA PRO A 277 -16.80 19.10 -8.37
C PRO A 277 -16.65 20.61 -8.58
N GLU A 278 -17.76 21.35 -8.61
CA GLU A 278 -17.76 22.81 -8.80
C GLU A 278 -17.43 23.58 -7.50
N LEU A 279 -17.66 22.95 -6.34
CA LEU A 279 -17.40 23.52 -5.02
C LEU A 279 -15.97 23.30 -4.54
N LEU A 280 -15.16 22.52 -5.26
CA LEU A 280 -13.79 22.17 -4.87
C LEU A 280 -12.77 23.07 -5.57
N THR A 281 -11.88 23.66 -4.79
CA THR A 281 -10.76 24.48 -5.28
C THR A 281 -9.72 23.65 -6.06
N GLU A 282 -9.63 22.35 -5.81
CA GLU A 282 -8.68 21.45 -6.44
C GLU A 282 -9.39 20.50 -7.42
N LYS A 283 -9.06 20.63 -8.72
CA LYS A 283 -9.69 19.86 -9.80
C LYS A 283 -9.45 18.34 -9.68
N SER A 284 -8.25 17.94 -9.23
CA SER A 284 -7.85 16.54 -9.01
C SER A 284 -8.73 15.83 -7.98
N VAL A 285 -9.04 16.52 -6.87
CA VAL A 285 -9.89 16.02 -5.79
C VAL A 285 -11.33 15.89 -6.28
N GLY A 286 -11.81 16.85 -7.08
CA GLY A 286 -13.13 16.78 -7.72
C GLY A 286 -13.27 15.58 -8.66
N ASP A 287 -12.26 15.28 -9.48
CA ASP A 287 -12.27 14.14 -10.39
C ASP A 287 -12.25 12.79 -9.66
N LYS A 288 -11.48 12.71 -8.56
CA LYS A 288 -11.46 11.52 -7.70
C LYS A 288 -12.81 11.26 -7.04
N ILE A 289 -13.42 12.29 -6.44
CA ILE A 289 -14.74 12.19 -5.80
C ILE A 289 -15.80 11.80 -6.84
N THR A 290 -15.72 12.35 -8.05
CA THR A 290 -16.66 12.02 -9.14
C THR A 290 -16.58 10.54 -9.52
N THR A 291 -15.36 10.01 -9.62
CA THR A 291 -15.09 8.61 -9.97
C THR A 291 -15.52 7.65 -8.86
N ASP A 292 -15.21 8.00 -7.60
CA ASP A 292 -15.61 7.22 -6.43
C ASP A 292 -17.14 7.17 -6.31
N ALA A 293 -17.82 8.30 -6.49
CA ALA A 293 -19.27 8.39 -6.46
C ALA A 293 -19.96 7.64 -7.62
N ALA A 294 -19.40 7.70 -8.83
CA ALA A 294 -19.87 6.90 -9.96
C ALA A 294 -19.77 5.39 -9.65
N THR A 295 -18.65 4.96 -9.06
CA THR A 295 -18.47 3.55 -8.66
C THR A 295 -19.55 3.11 -7.67
N VAL A 296 -19.87 3.93 -6.67
CA VAL A 296 -20.94 3.63 -5.71
C VAL A 296 -22.31 3.58 -6.37
N ILE A 297 -22.62 4.50 -7.28
CA ILE A 297 -23.90 4.55 -7.99
C ILE A 297 -24.10 3.29 -8.86
N PHE A 298 -23.08 2.89 -9.62
CA PHE A 298 -23.17 1.77 -10.56
C PHE A 298 -22.86 0.39 -9.96
N SER A 299 -22.43 0.31 -8.70
CA SER A 299 -22.19 -0.97 -8.02
C SER A 299 -23.50 -1.75 -7.77
N PRO A 300 -23.54 -3.09 -7.99
CA PRO A 300 -24.71 -3.91 -7.69
C PRO A 300 -25.02 -3.92 -6.19
N ALA A 301 -26.29 -3.70 -5.82
CA ALA A 301 -26.73 -3.68 -4.41
C ALA A 301 -26.50 -5.01 -3.67
N GLU A 302 -26.42 -6.13 -4.39
CA GLU A 302 -26.24 -7.47 -3.82
C GLU A 302 -24.82 -7.70 -3.27
N LYS A 303 -23.79 -7.10 -3.89
CA LYS A 303 -22.39 -7.20 -3.43
C LYS A 303 -22.18 -6.54 -2.06
N ASP A 304 -22.92 -5.48 -1.75
CA ASP A 304 -22.84 -4.78 -0.46
C ASP A 304 -23.54 -5.56 0.67
N ILE A 305 -24.55 -6.37 0.32
CA ILE A 305 -25.26 -7.24 1.26
C ILE A 305 -24.40 -8.47 1.63
N GLU A 306 -23.69 -9.05 0.66
CA GLU A 306 -22.82 -10.23 0.87
C GLU A 306 -21.57 -9.91 1.70
N LYS A 307 -20.88 -8.79 1.43
CA LYS A 307 -19.68 -8.38 2.20
C LYS A 307 -19.94 -8.29 3.71
N LYS A 308 -21.16 -7.91 4.12
CA LYS A 308 -21.55 -7.78 5.54
C LYS A 308 -22.18 -9.06 6.12
N SER A 309 -22.60 -10.00 5.27
CA SER A 309 -23.13 -11.32 5.69
C SER A 309 -22.02 -12.34 5.95
N SER A 310 -20.89 -12.23 5.23
CA SER A 310 -19.73 -13.13 5.36
C SER A 310 -19.01 -13.03 6.72
N SER A 311 -19.29 -12.00 7.54
CA SER A 311 -18.69 -11.86 8.88
C SER A 311 -19.43 -12.58 10.00
N LYS A 312 -20.58 -13.23 9.73
CA LYS A 312 -21.28 -14.09 10.69
C LYS A 312 -21.14 -15.56 10.29
N ASN A 313 -19.93 -16.08 10.43
CA ASN A 313 -19.72 -17.51 10.60
C ASN A 313 -20.33 -17.90 11.95
N TYR A 314 -21.60 -18.32 11.96
CA TYR A 314 -22.10 -19.15 13.05
C TYR A 314 -21.26 -20.43 13.03
N LYS A 315 -20.40 -20.59 14.02
CA LYS A 315 -19.45 -21.70 14.03
C LYS A 315 -20.22 -23.00 14.21
N ILE A 316 -19.79 -24.03 13.50
CA ILE A 316 -20.30 -25.40 13.66
C ILE A 316 -20.13 -25.87 15.13
N GLU A 317 -19.21 -25.27 15.90
CA GLU A 317 -19.13 -25.40 17.36
C GLU A 317 -20.45 -25.04 18.08
N ASP A 318 -21.12 -23.93 17.73
CA ASP A 318 -22.32 -23.48 18.44
C ASP A 318 -23.50 -24.45 18.21
N ILE A 319 -23.56 -25.04 17.01
CA ILE A 319 -24.57 -26.06 16.67
C ILE A 319 -24.27 -27.39 17.37
N LYS A 320 -22.98 -27.73 17.52
CA LYS A 320 -22.56 -28.90 18.30
C LYS A 320 -22.85 -28.75 19.78
N GLU A 321 -22.64 -27.56 20.37
CA GLU A 321 -23.01 -27.30 21.76
C GLU A 321 -24.52 -27.44 21.98
N LEU A 322 -25.36 -26.93 21.07
CA LEU A 322 -26.81 -27.10 21.18
C LEU A 322 -27.26 -28.56 21.04
N LEU A 323 -26.61 -29.33 20.17
CA LEU A 323 -26.84 -30.78 20.04
C LEU A 323 -26.37 -31.55 21.27
N ASP A 324 -25.23 -31.14 21.86
CA ASP A 324 -24.68 -31.77 23.05
C ASP A 324 -25.56 -31.47 24.27
N ILE A 325 -26.09 -30.24 24.40
CA ILE A 325 -27.08 -29.86 25.42
C ILE A 325 -28.37 -30.67 25.28
N ALA A 326 -28.89 -30.84 24.05
CA ALA A 326 -30.08 -31.67 23.80
C ALA A 326 -29.84 -33.16 24.14
N SER A 327 -28.64 -33.67 23.87
CA SER A 327 -28.24 -35.05 24.20
C SER A 327 -28.07 -35.29 25.71
N ARG A 328 -27.66 -34.25 26.45
CA ARG A 328 -27.53 -34.31 27.91
C ARG A 328 -28.88 -34.23 28.61
N MET A 329 -29.84 -33.49 28.07
CA MET A 329 -31.21 -33.46 28.60
C MET A 329 -31.97 -34.77 28.37
N THR A 330 -31.63 -35.54 27.33
CA THR A 330 -32.22 -36.87 27.08
C THR A 330 -31.56 -37.99 27.89
N LYS A 331 -30.29 -37.82 28.31
CA LYS A 331 -29.59 -38.76 29.21
C LYS A 331 -29.75 -38.50 30.70
N GLY A 332 -30.25 -37.32 31.09
CA GLY A 332 -30.53 -36.98 32.49
C GLY A 332 -31.92 -37.36 32.99
N ALA A 333 -32.69 -38.12 32.19
CA ALA A 333 -34.06 -38.52 32.47
C ALA A 333 -34.22 -40.06 32.57
N GLU A 334 -33.14 -40.78 32.90
CA GLU A 334 -33.18 -42.17 33.40
C GLU A 334 -32.94 -42.22 34.91
#